data_AF-A0A836H6K4-F1
#
_entry.id   AF-A0A836H6K4-F1
#
_cell.length_a   1.000
_cell.length_b   1.000
_cell.length_c   1.000
_cell.angle_alpha   90.00
_cell.angle_beta   90.00
_cell.angle_gamma   90.00
#
_symmetry.space_group_name_H-M   'P 1'
#
loop_
_entity.id
_entity.type
_entity.pdbx_description
1 polymer ?
#
loop_
_entity_poly.entity_id
_entity_poly.type
_entity_poly.pdbx_seq_one_letter_code
_entity_poly.pdbx_strand_id
1 'polypeptide(L)'
;MRGKGHKRLAARSFHQWQKLHYNALCDRHMPTPLGATMRLPVRHAVQPSSSLPVPASVDLSLTTNSDAVLQWWRREYEPFLARDRGAEGTAGAAPSAATTAHRLVSAHVSAHVGPPAAPLGYPDYIVLEAQQYTEGVLRGETYAYQHAAATGAVPAPPPGAPYLSPVKWIQQPLLDGFVAQRLTAHVGVTTGSLLDARRTAMALGRQLPPCALSPFYAASALLDRWCLFGDAAAVAPSTPPPSSSSGTALDGTCPSQQPQDAVMHHLRITELALGAALLSNYRAVWLNGAVLSHPRTGRAVLVVGPRRSGKTTLALHCLSAAAMQGSSNASGGDDVRLTAAERFFLAAGTPVRRMIDPASARPASPSIFACSLPHHITVGLGAVLGTLRPNPGLAATVELPLFLRSEAGLRAFLRNTDGVLWNMNKAYRVRLEDTHTASAPRASSQWDPVVVNALAGVVLLDWNVEELASTAPTPVRNAVREIPLHDGGVDELLTRAQNYLFHGHHLLRPAYDPAKDAPARLADALAGELAAATPPPHGGGTAPALHCIEGSVNFDLATRLVLSLLSGAA
;
A
#
# COMPACT_ATOMS: atom_id res chain seq x y z
N MET A 1 32.06 27.88 -18.31
CA MET A 1 30.95 28.75 -18.82
C MET A 1 29.63 28.02 -19.16
N ARG A 2 29.47 26.70 -18.99
CA ARG A 2 28.26 25.94 -19.41
C ARG A 2 27.01 26.03 -18.48
N GLY A 3 27.08 26.70 -17.32
CA GLY A 3 26.00 26.71 -16.33
C GLY A 3 25.01 27.89 -16.35
N LYS A 4 25.31 28.99 -17.06
CA LYS A 4 24.45 30.20 -17.03
C LYS A 4 23.16 30.06 -17.86
N GLY A 5 23.19 29.27 -18.94
CA GLY A 5 22.02 29.02 -19.80
C GLY A 5 20.95 28.17 -19.13
N HIS A 6 21.34 27.03 -18.56
CA HIS A 6 20.41 26.11 -17.89
C HIS A 6 19.74 26.76 -16.67
N LYS A 7 20.47 27.57 -15.89
CA LYS A 7 19.89 28.32 -14.76
C LYS A 7 18.84 29.34 -15.19
N ARG A 8 19.04 30.02 -16.32
CA ARG A 8 18.06 30.98 -16.87
C ARG A 8 16.81 30.26 -17.40
N LEU A 9 16.98 29.11 -18.04
CA LEU A 9 15.86 28.28 -18.52
C LEU A 9 15.05 27.71 -17.35
N ALA A 10 15.72 27.11 -16.35
CA ALA A 10 15.10 26.63 -15.11
C ALA A 10 14.30 27.73 -14.41
N ALA A 11 14.90 28.93 -14.25
CA ALA A 11 14.22 30.05 -13.61
C ALA A 11 12.99 30.47 -14.41
N ARG A 12 13.07 30.58 -15.75
CA ARG A 12 11.90 30.94 -16.57
C ARG A 12 10.78 29.91 -16.47
N SER A 13 11.10 28.62 -16.60
CA SER A 13 10.15 27.52 -16.43
C SER A 13 9.52 27.57 -15.03
N PHE A 14 10.33 27.79 -14.00
CA PHE A 14 9.85 27.93 -12.62
C PHE A 14 8.82 29.05 -12.48
N HIS A 15 9.12 30.26 -12.96
CA HIS A 15 8.20 31.40 -12.90
C HIS A 15 6.95 31.22 -13.77
N GLN A 16 7.03 30.49 -14.88
CA GLN A 16 5.87 30.22 -15.75
C GLN A 16 4.86 29.32 -15.03
N TRP A 17 5.34 28.22 -14.46
CA TRP A 17 4.52 27.24 -13.75
C TRP A 17 3.99 27.75 -12.41
N GLN A 18 4.76 28.58 -11.69
CA GLN A 18 4.29 29.22 -10.45
C GLN A 18 3.06 30.12 -10.62
N LYS A 19 2.77 30.56 -11.85
CA LYS A 19 1.60 31.40 -12.18
C LYS A 19 0.37 30.56 -12.55
N LEU A 20 0.46 29.23 -12.57
CA LEU A 20 -0.65 28.37 -12.95
C LEU A 20 -1.46 27.98 -11.72
N HIS A 21 -2.78 27.90 -11.92
CA HIS A 21 -3.65 27.14 -11.04
C HIS A 21 -3.63 25.67 -11.45
N TYR A 22 -3.71 24.77 -10.48
CA TYR A 22 -3.84 23.33 -10.65
C TYR A 22 -5.03 22.97 -11.56
N ASN A 23 -6.17 23.65 -11.38
CA ASN A 23 -7.36 23.42 -12.21
C ASN A 23 -7.10 23.81 -13.66
N ALA A 24 -6.45 24.95 -13.89
CA ALA A 24 -6.09 25.37 -15.24
C ALA A 24 -5.10 24.39 -15.89
N LEU A 25 -4.14 23.88 -15.12
CA LEU A 25 -3.19 22.86 -15.55
C LEU A 25 -3.92 21.58 -16.00
N CYS A 26 -4.85 21.06 -15.20
CA CYS A 26 -5.57 19.83 -15.54
C CYS A 26 -6.60 20.06 -16.67
N ASP A 27 -7.47 21.07 -16.54
CA ASP A 27 -8.63 21.24 -17.40
C ASP A 27 -8.27 21.76 -18.80
N ARG A 28 -7.25 22.63 -18.89
CA ARG A 28 -6.87 23.27 -20.17
C ARG A 28 -5.65 22.65 -20.83
N HIS A 29 -4.70 22.17 -20.04
CA HIS A 29 -3.40 21.72 -20.57
C HIS A 29 -3.20 20.21 -20.53
N MET A 30 -3.99 19.47 -19.74
CA MET A 30 -3.91 18.01 -19.62
C MET A 30 -5.32 17.36 -19.58
N PRO A 31 -6.15 17.56 -20.62
CA PRO A 31 -7.53 17.09 -20.61
C PRO A 31 -7.59 15.56 -20.48
N THR A 32 -8.43 15.08 -19.57
CA THR A 32 -8.67 13.64 -19.33
C THR A 32 -10.14 13.28 -19.58
N PRO A 33 -10.54 13.06 -20.84
CA PRO A 33 -11.96 12.90 -21.19
C PRO A 33 -12.56 11.54 -20.80
N LEU A 34 -11.74 10.51 -20.62
CA LEU A 34 -12.21 9.17 -20.24
C LEU A 34 -12.34 9.09 -18.73
N GLY A 35 -13.48 8.63 -18.22
CA GLY A 35 -13.74 8.58 -16.78
C GLY A 35 -14.26 7.23 -16.31
N ALA A 36 -14.01 6.93 -15.05
CA ALA A 36 -14.69 5.88 -14.29
C ALA A 36 -14.76 6.29 -12.81
N THR A 37 -15.82 5.87 -12.11
CA THR A 37 -15.94 6.10 -10.67
C THR A 37 -15.71 4.80 -9.92
N MET A 38 -14.65 4.73 -9.11
CA MET A 38 -14.43 3.63 -8.17
C MET A 38 -15.23 3.91 -6.90
N ARG A 39 -16.23 3.07 -6.61
CA ARG A 39 -17.08 3.17 -5.43
C ARG A 39 -16.74 2.05 -4.47
N LEU A 40 -16.18 2.42 -3.32
CA LEU A 40 -15.82 1.48 -2.26
C LEU A 40 -16.99 1.44 -1.26
N PRO A 41 -17.83 0.40 -1.28
CA PRO A 41 -19.01 0.34 -0.42
C PRO A 41 -18.60 0.16 1.04
N VAL A 42 -19.26 0.88 1.94
CA VAL A 42 -19.06 0.74 3.38
C VAL A 42 -19.85 -0.44 3.88
N ARG A 43 -19.15 -1.44 4.39
CA ARG A 43 -19.76 -2.59 5.08
C ARG A 43 -19.79 -2.32 6.57
N HIS A 44 -20.92 -2.64 7.19
CA HIS A 44 -21.07 -2.71 8.63
C HIS A 44 -21.99 -3.89 8.93
N ALA A 45 -21.77 -4.56 10.06
CA ALA A 45 -22.70 -5.61 10.47
C ALA A 45 -24.07 -4.99 10.77
N VAL A 46 -25.09 -5.50 10.08
CA VAL A 46 -26.48 -5.08 10.27
C VAL A 46 -26.89 -5.52 11.68
N GLN A 47 -27.05 -4.57 12.59
CA GLN A 47 -27.79 -4.85 13.81
C GLN A 47 -29.26 -5.03 13.44
N PRO A 48 -30.02 -5.85 14.18
CA PRO A 48 -31.47 -5.94 14.02
C PRO A 48 -32.11 -4.64 14.53
N SER A 49 -31.98 -3.56 13.77
CA SER A 49 -32.69 -2.30 13.96
C SER A 49 -33.85 -2.21 12.95
N SER A 50 -34.89 -1.45 13.30
CA SER A 50 -36.12 -1.33 12.51
C SER A 50 -35.96 -0.50 11.23
N SER A 51 -34.84 0.18 11.04
CA SER A 51 -34.51 1.00 9.88
C SER A 51 -33.35 0.40 9.08
N LEU A 52 -33.57 0.16 7.79
CA LEU A 52 -32.50 -0.23 6.87
C LEU A 52 -31.41 0.86 6.85
N PRO A 53 -30.14 0.54 7.10
CA PRO A 53 -29.06 1.51 7.08
C PRO A 53 -28.90 2.10 5.67
N VAL A 54 -28.59 3.39 5.60
CA VAL A 54 -28.40 4.08 4.33
C VAL A 54 -27.14 3.52 3.66
N PRO A 55 -27.18 3.07 2.39
CA PRO A 55 -25.98 2.60 1.71
C PRO A 55 -24.97 3.74 1.68
N ALA A 56 -23.72 3.48 2.06
CA ALA A 56 -22.66 4.50 2.08
C ALA A 56 -21.44 4.05 1.28
N SER A 57 -20.68 5.00 0.72
CA SER A 57 -19.47 4.70 -0.06
C SER A 57 -18.37 5.74 0.12
N VAL A 58 -17.13 5.30 -0.12
CA VAL A 58 -16.00 6.17 -0.42
C VAL A 58 -15.78 6.15 -1.93
N ASP A 59 -15.83 7.32 -2.55
CA ASP A 59 -15.79 7.44 -4.02
C ASP A 59 -14.46 8.02 -4.49
N LEU A 60 -13.87 7.41 -5.51
CA LEU A 60 -12.69 7.91 -6.20
C LEU A 60 -13.01 8.08 -7.69
N SER A 61 -13.00 9.32 -8.15
CA SER A 61 -13.16 9.65 -9.57
C SER A 61 -11.82 9.46 -10.27
N LEU A 62 -11.77 8.55 -11.24
CA LEU A 62 -10.58 8.23 -12.02
C LEU A 62 -10.76 8.75 -13.44
N THR A 63 -9.88 9.63 -13.92
CA THR A 63 -9.96 10.17 -15.28
C THR A 63 -8.65 10.03 -16.05
N THR A 64 -8.70 9.76 -17.35
CA THR A 64 -7.51 9.65 -18.18
C THR A 64 -7.75 10.10 -19.63
N ASN A 65 -6.67 10.33 -20.37
CA ASN A 65 -6.68 10.50 -21.82
C ASN A 65 -6.26 9.22 -22.58
N SER A 66 -6.00 8.12 -21.87
CA SER A 66 -5.48 6.88 -22.45
C SER A 66 -6.39 5.68 -22.20
N ASP A 67 -6.84 5.03 -23.27
CA ASP A 67 -7.63 3.81 -23.17
C ASP A 67 -6.87 2.67 -22.46
N ALA A 68 -5.55 2.59 -22.62
CA ALA A 68 -4.73 1.57 -21.94
C ALA A 68 -4.79 1.74 -20.41
N VAL A 69 -4.73 2.98 -19.92
CA VAL A 69 -4.87 3.29 -18.49
C VAL A 69 -6.28 2.93 -18.00
N LEU A 70 -7.32 3.34 -18.73
CA LEU A 70 -8.71 3.04 -18.37
C LEU A 70 -8.98 1.53 -18.33
N GLN A 71 -8.50 0.78 -19.32
CA GLN A 71 -8.62 -0.67 -19.36
C GLN A 71 -7.87 -1.34 -18.22
N TRP A 72 -6.69 -0.82 -17.85
CA TRP A 72 -5.97 -1.30 -16.68
C TRP A 72 -6.75 -1.05 -15.40
N TRP A 73 -7.29 0.16 -15.17
CA TRP A 73 -8.15 0.44 -14.02
C TRP A 73 -9.35 -0.50 -13.96
N ARG A 74 -10.03 -0.74 -15.10
CA ARG A 74 -11.13 -1.70 -15.20
C ARG A 74 -10.71 -3.08 -14.70
N ARG A 75 -9.54 -3.57 -15.11
CA ARG A 75 -9.05 -4.89 -14.69
C ARG A 75 -8.55 -4.93 -13.25
N GLU A 76 -8.00 -3.83 -12.74
CA GLU A 76 -7.41 -3.75 -11.40
C GLU A 76 -8.48 -3.60 -10.31
N TYR A 77 -9.51 -2.78 -10.56
CA TYR A 77 -10.50 -2.37 -9.56
C TYR A 77 -11.89 -2.97 -9.76
N GLU A 78 -12.11 -3.84 -10.76
CA GLU A 78 -13.35 -4.62 -10.83
C GLU A 78 -13.46 -5.53 -9.57
N PRO A 79 -14.62 -5.59 -8.89
CA PRO A 79 -15.95 -5.09 -9.25
C PRO A 79 -16.31 -3.67 -8.75
N PHE A 80 -15.39 -2.95 -8.12
CA PHE A 80 -15.65 -1.66 -7.46
C PHE A 80 -15.79 -0.47 -8.42
N LEU A 81 -15.53 -0.65 -9.72
CA LEU A 81 -15.76 0.39 -10.72
C LEU A 81 -17.22 0.42 -11.17
N ALA A 82 -17.88 1.55 -10.92
CA ALA A 82 -19.18 1.83 -11.49
C ALA A 82 -19.05 2.02 -13.01
N ARG A 83 -19.92 1.32 -13.77
CA ARG A 83 -20.10 1.63 -15.19
C ARG A 83 -20.90 2.92 -15.29
N ASP A 84 -20.24 4.01 -15.60
CA ASP A 84 -20.92 5.26 -15.92
C ASP A 84 -21.70 5.05 -17.22
N ARG A 85 -23.05 4.98 -17.13
CA ARG A 85 -23.97 4.90 -18.29
C ARG A 85 -23.98 6.18 -19.16
N GLY A 86 -22.98 7.05 -19.02
CA GLY A 86 -22.97 8.40 -19.59
C GLY A 86 -22.50 8.53 -21.04
N ALA A 87 -22.18 7.43 -21.74
CA ALA A 87 -21.65 7.50 -23.11
C ALA A 87 -22.35 6.58 -24.13
N GLU A 88 -23.43 5.90 -23.74
CA GLU A 88 -24.31 5.20 -24.69
C GLU A 88 -25.64 5.95 -24.78
N GLY A 89 -25.72 6.83 -25.78
CA GLY A 89 -26.97 7.48 -26.15
C GLY A 89 -27.97 6.45 -26.65
N THR A 90 -28.88 6.02 -25.77
CA THR A 90 -30.21 5.56 -26.16
C THR A 90 -31.23 6.36 -25.38
N ALA A 91 -31.84 7.32 -26.07
CA ALA A 91 -32.98 8.07 -25.59
C ALA A 91 -34.11 7.10 -25.22
N GLY A 92 -34.72 7.26 -24.05
CA GLY A 92 -36.04 6.68 -23.77
C GLY A 92 -36.18 5.69 -22.61
N ALA A 93 -35.27 5.66 -21.63
CA ALA A 93 -35.56 4.98 -20.36
C ALA A 93 -35.40 5.95 -19.20
N ALA A 94 -36.51 6.20 -18.49
CA ALA A 94 -36.52 7.00 -17.26
C ALA A 94 -35.43 6.50 -16.29
N PRO A 95 -34.72 7.40 -15.59
CA PRO A 95 -33.76 6.98 -14.59
C PRO A 95 -34.51 6.19 -13.51
N SER A 96 -34.30 4.87 -13.48
CA SER A 96 -34.66 4.05 -12.33
C SER A 96 -34.03 4.71 -11.11
N ALA A 97 -34.84 4.94 -10.07
CA ALA A 97 -34.45 5.64 -8.85
C ALA A 97 -33.21 4.97 -8.24
N ALA A 98 -32.03 5.44 -8.61
CA ALA A 98 -30.79 5.05 -7.98
C ALA A 98 -30.87 5.59 -6.56
N THR A 99 -31.09 4.72 -5.57
CA THR A 99 -30.84 5.03 -4.16
C THR A 99 -29.45 5.64 -4.07
N THR A 100 -29.38 6.96 -3.92
CA THR A 100 -28.14 7.72 -3.84
C THR A 100 -27.45 7.30 -2.55
N ALA A 101 -26.42 6.47 -2.66
CA ALA A 101 -25.60 6.10 -1.52
C ALA A 101 -25.01 7.36 -0.88
N HIS A 102 -25.03 7.43 0.45
CA HIS A 102 -24.41 8.49 1.22
C HIS A 102 -22.89 8.45 1.01
N ARG A 103 -22.35 9.46 0.34
CA ARG A 103 -20.91 9.56 0.08
C ARG A 103 -20.19 10.04 1.33
N LEU A 104 -19.38 9.18 1.93
CA LEU A 104 -18.54 9.53 3.08
C LEU A 104 -17.43 10.49 2.69
N VAL A 105 -16.73 10.19 1.58
CA VAL A 105 -15.59 10.95 1.06
C VAL A 105 -15.53 10.82 -0.45
N SER A 106 -15.04 11.87 -1.12
CA SER A 106 -14.73 11.88 -2.54
C SER A 106 -13.29 12.37 -2.74
N ALA A 107 -12.54 11.73 -3.63
CA ALA A 107 -11.30 12.32 -4.17
C ALA A 107 -11.19 12.07 -5.68
N HIS A 108 -10.33 12.83 -6.35
CA HIS A 108 -10.15 12.75 -7.79
C HIS A 108 -8.71 12.41 -8.15
N VAL A 109 -8.54 11.46 -9.08
CA VAL A 109 -7.25 11.06 -9.62
C VAL A 109 -7.34 11.14 -11.14
N SER A 110 -6.49 11.97 -11.74
CA SER A 110 -6.32 12.02 -13.19
C SER A 110 -4.99 11.40 -13.60
N ALA A 111 -4.95 10.80 -14.79
CA ALA A 111 -3.73 10.26 -15.39
C ALA A 111 -3.63 10.73 -16.84
N HIS A 112 -2.63 11.57 -17.13
CA HIS A 112 -2.39 12.15 -18.44
C HIS A 112 -1.13 11.57 -19.08
N VAL A 113 -1.31 10.82 -20.17
CA VAL A 113 -0.20 10.30 -20.98
C VAL A 113 0.27 11.41 -21.92
N GLY A 114 1.51 11.81 -21.76
CA GLY A 114 2.17 12.88 -22.51
C GLY A 114 2.36 14.17 -21.71
N PRO A 115 3.09 15.14 -22.29
CA PRO A 115 3.33 16.44 -21.67
C PRO A 115 2.07 17.33 -21.66
N PRO A 116 2.01 18.31 -20.74
CA PRO A 116 1.04 19.40 -20.85
C PRO A 116 1.12 20.11 -22.21
N ALA A 117 -0.04 20.51 -22.73
CA ALA A 117 -0.14 21.18 -24.02
C ALA A 117 0.73 22.45 -24.12
N ALA A 118 1.19 22.77 -25.33
CA ALA A 118 1.96 23.98 -25.59
C ALA A 118 1.19 25.25 -25.13
N PRO A 119 1.88 26.27 -24.61
CA PRO A 119 3.34 26.44 -24.56
C PRO A 119 4.00 25.94 -23.26
N LEU A 120 3.32 25.11 -22.44
CA LEU A 120 3.85 24.71 -21.13
C LEU A 120 4.95 23.66 -21.20
N GLY A 121 4.72 22.55 -21.91
CA GLY A 121 5.67 21.43 -21.93
C GLY A 121 5.90 20.81 -20.54
N TYR A 122 7.01 20.11 -20.34
CA TYR A 122 7.36 19.55 -19.03
C TYR A 122 8.00 20.60 -18.08
N PRO A 123 7.95 20.40 -16.76
CA PRO A 123 8.59 21.30 -15.79
C PRO A 123 10.13 21.19 -15.84
N ASP A 124 10.79 21.95 -16.72
CA ASP A 124 12.24 21.94 -16.90
C ASP A 124 13.04 22.22 -15.61
N TYR A 125 12.47 23.02 -14.70
CA TYR A 125 13.08 23.28 -13.39
C TYR A 125 13.33 21.97 -12.62
N ILE A 126 12.31 21.10 -12.54
CA ILE A 126 12.38 19.83 -11.81
C ILE A 126 13.40 18.91 -12.46
N VAL A 127 13.41 18.83 -13.79
CA VAL A 127 14.36 18.01 -14.56
C VAL A 127 15.81 18.46 -14.32
N LEU A 128 16.07 19.77 -14.36
CA LEU A 128 17.40 20.33 -14.12
C LEU A 128 17.85 20.18 -12.66
N GLU A 129 16.94 20.33 -11.69
CA GLU A 129 17.23 20.06 -10.28
C GLU A 129 17.56 18.58 -10.07
N ALA A 130 16.86 17.66 -10.75
CA ALA A 130 17.13 16.24 -10.65
C ALA A 130 18.52 15.86 -11.15
N GLN A 131 18.96 16.45 -12.27
CA GLN A 131 20.31 16.27 -12.80
C GLN A 131 21.36 16.78 -11.81
N GLN A 132 21.21 18.00 -11.29
CA GLN A 132 22.14 18.59 -10.33
C GLN A 132 22.23 17.79 -9.03
N TYR A 133 21.08 17.30 -8.53
CA TYR A 133 21.03 16.51 -7.32
C TYR A 133 21.70 15.15 -7.50
N THR A 134 21.46 14.48 -8.64
CA THR A 134 22.12 13.21 -8.99
C THR A 134 23.64 13.39 -9.08
N GLU A 135 24.12 14.44 -9.75
CA GLU A 135 25.55 14.77 -9.77
C GLU A 135 26.11 15.03 -8.36
N GLY A 136 25.35 15.71 -7.51
CA GLY A 136 25.72 15.98 -6.12
C GLY A 136 25.89 14.70 -5.29
N VAL A 137 24.94 13.77 -5.40
CA VAL A 137 25.01 12.43 -4.76
C VAL A 137 26.24 11.67 -5.27
N LEU A 138 26.44 11.61 -6.60
CA LEU A 138 27.59 10.92 -7.20
C LEU A 138 28.93 11.51 -6.77
N ARG A 139 29.05 12.83 -6.63
CA ARG A 139 30.25 13.50 -6.10
C ARG A 139 30.48 13.15 -4.63
N GLY A 140 29.44 13.21 -3.80
CA GLY A 140 29.50 12.84 -2.39
C GLY A 140 29.95 11.40 -2.19
N GLU A 141 29.44 10.47 -3.00
CA GLU A 141 29.85 9.06 -2.97
C GLU A 141 31.29 8.85 -3.44
N THR A 142 31.71 9.52 -4.53
CA THR A 142 33.08 9.42 -5.04
C THR A 142 34.08 9.90 -3.99
N TYR A 143 33.75 10.98 -3.30
CA TYR A 143 34.55 11.51 -2.19
C TYR A 143 34.61 10.52 -1.01
N ALA A 144 33.46 10.02 -0.55
CA ALA A 144 33.40 9.05 0.55
C ALA A 144 34.22 7.78 0.23
N TYR A 145 34.18 7.31 -1.02
CA TYR A 145 34.97 6.18 -1.48
C TYR A 145 36.48 6.45 -1.48
N GLN A 146 36.92 7.57 -2.03
CA GLN A 146 38.34 7.96 -2.07
C GLN A 146 38.92 8.10 -0.66
N HIS A 147 38.14 8.63 0.28
CA HIS A 147 38.52 8.73 1.69
C HIS A 147 38.57 7.35 2.39
N ALA A 148 37.70 6.41 2.03
CA ALA A 148 37.71 5.06 2.62
C ALA A 148 38.83 4.15 2.06
N ALA A 149 39.28 4.39 0.83
CA ALA A 149 40.34 3.62 0.17
C ALA A 149 41.76 4.12 0.48
N ALA A 150 41.92 5.37 0.90
CA ALA A 150 43.22 5.94 1.21
C ALA A 150 43.65 5.61 2.65
N THR A 151 44.51 4.60 2.82
CA THR A 151 45.39 4.46 3.99
C THR A 151 46.46 5.56 3.96
N GLY A 152 46.07 6.80 4.26
CA GLY A 152 47.00 7.94 4.35
C GLY A 152 46.31 9.28 4.15
N ALA A 153 46.26 10.07 5.22
CA ALA A 153 46.01 11.51 5.32
C ALA A 153 45.30 12.21 4.13
N VAL A 154 44.10 11.75 3.76
CA VAL A 154 43.13 12.62 3.09
C VAL A 154 42.50 13.47 4.20
N PRO A 155 42.42 14.81 4.05
CA PRO A 155 41.78 15.64 5.06
C PRO A 155 40.36 15.14 5.31
N ALA A 156 40.01 15.00 6.59
CA ALA A 156 38.66 14.63 7.03
C ALA A 156 37.61 15.49 6.30
N PRO A 157 36.41 14.95 5.99
CA PRO A 157 35.36 15.76 5.39
C PRO A 157 35.21 17.08 6.16
N PRO A 158 35.07 18.23 5.47
CA PRO A 158 34.77 19.47 6.17
C PRO A 158 33.56 19.20 7.09
N PRO A 159 33.65 19.53 8.38
CA PRO A 159 32.59 19.22 9.33
C PRO A 159 31.29 19.83 8.81
N GLY A 160 30.31 18.97 8.50
CA GLY A 160 29.00 19.39 8.02
C GLY A 160 28.76 19.35 6.51
N ALA A 161 29.48 18.57 5.70
CA ALA A 161 29.00 18.20 4.36
C ALA A 161 28.03 17.00 4.47
N PRO A 162 26.70 17.18 4.54
CA PRO A 162 25.77 16.08 4.68
C PRO A 162 25.82 15.22 3.42
N TYR A 163 26.09 13.93 3.60
CA TYR A 163 25.84 12.95 2.56
C TYR A 163 24.38 13.06 2.09
N LEU A 164 24.17 13.44 0.84
CA LEU A 164 22.83 13.63 0.29
C LEU A 164 22.13 12.28 0.17
N SER A 165 20.88 12.21 0.62
CA SER A 165 20.07 11.01 0.43
C SER A 165 19.92 10.72 -1.08
N PRO A 166 20.16 9.49 -1.55
CA PRO A 166 20.03 9.10 -2.95
C PRO A 166 18.57 9.07 -3.43
N VAL A 167 17.59 9.26 -2.54
CA VAL A 167 16.18 9.42 -2.89
C VAL A 167 15.70 10.80 -2.45
N LYS A 168 15.09 11.54 -3.38
CA LYS A 168 14.53 12.87 -3.13
C LYS A 168 13.22 13.06 -3.90
N TRP A 169 12.26 13.73 -3.28
CA TRP A 169 11.14 14.34 -3.99
C TRP A 169 11.50 15.79 -4.30
N ILE A 170 11.43 16.15 -5.56
CA ILE A 170 11.63 17.52 -6.03
C ILE A 170 10.26 18.10 -6.28
N GLN A 171 9.95 19.23 -5.65
CA GLN A 171 8.63 19.85 -5.70
C GLN A 171 8.75 21.29 -6.18
N GLN A 172 7.78 21.68 -7.00
CA GLN A 172 7.61 23.01 -7.53
C GLN A 172 6.19 23.48 -7.19
N PRO A 173 6.03 24.64 -6.52
CA PRO A 173 4.71 25.15 -6.17
C PRO A 173 3.98 25.70 -7.40
N LEU A 174 2.65 25.57 -7.37
CA LEU A 174 1.68 26.27 -8.21
C LEU A 174 0.97 27.34 -7.36
N LEU A 175 0.05 28.12 -7.93
CA LEU A 175 -0.74 29.11 -7.17
C LEU A 175 -1.62 28.47 -6.09
N ASP A 176 -2.21 27.31 -6.39
CA ASP A 176 -3.16 26.59 -5.54
C ASP A 176 -2.87 25.07 -5.53
N GLY A 177 -1.58 24.70 -5.58
CA GLY A 177 -1.16 23.31 -5.61
C GLY A 177 0.34 23.15 -5.79
N PHE A 178 0.76 21.99 -6.29
CA PHE A 178 2.16 21.73 -6.60
C PHE A 178 2.31 20.68 -7.71
N VAL A 179 3.52 20.62 -8.28
CA VAL A 179 4.01 19.53 -9.11
C VAL A 179 5.26 18.96 -8.45
N ALA A 180 5.40 17.65 -8.46
CA ALA A 180 6.51 16.95 -7.86
C ALA A 180 6.98 15.77 -8.71
N GLN A 181 8.25 15.40 -8.58
CA GLN A 181 8.82 14.23 -9.20
C GLN A 181 9.75 13.53 -8.20
N ARG A 182 9.71 12.20 -8.16
CA ARG A 182 10.61 11.41 -7.33
C ARG A 182 11.86 11.09 -8.14
N LEU A 183 13.01 11.47 -7.58
CA LEU A 183 14.33 11.09 -8.02
C LEU A 183 14.86 9.93 -7.17
N THR A 184 15.40 8.92 -7.85
CA THR A 184 16.22 7.86 -7.26
C THR A 184 17.56 7.85 -7.99
N ALA A 185 18.62 8.33 -7.33
CA ALA A 185 19.95 8.46 -7.92
C ALA A 185 20.57 7.10 -8.29
N HIS A 186 20.26 6.05 -7.53
CA HIS A 186 20.73 4.68 -7.77
C HIS A 186 19.57 3.69 -7.77
N VAL A 187 19.27 3.11 -8.93
CA VAL A 187 18.23 2.09 -9.05
C VAL A 187 18.73 0.76 -8.48
N GLY A 188 17.92 0.11 -7.67
CA GLY A 188 18.20 -1.24 -7.16
C GLY A 188 19.22 -1.32 -6.04
N VAL A 189 19.74 -0.19 -5.55
CA VAL A 189 20.70 -0.15 -4.43
C VAL A 189 20.11 0.64 -3.27
N THR A 190 20.09 0.03 -2.09
CA THR A 190 19.62 0.71 -0.87
C THR A 190 20.69 1.64 -0.32
N THR A 191 20.29 2.70 0.38
CA THR A 191 21.21 3.63 1.05
C THR A 191 22.25 2.93 1.92
N GLY A 192 21.85 1.86 2.63
CA GLY A 192 22.72 1.12 3.54
C GLY A 192 23.74 0.22 2.84
N SER A 193 23.50 -0.20 1.60
CA SER A 193 24.38 -1.11 0.85
C SER A 193 25.09 -0.44 -0.32
N LEU A 194 24.97 0.89 -0.45
CA LEU A 194 25.39 1.62 -1.65
C LEU A 194 26.90 1.68 -1.84
N LEU A 195 27.65 1.90 -0.76
CA LEU A 195 29.10 1.91 -0.79
C LEU A 195 29.68 0.54 -1.17
N ASP A 196 29.06 -0.54 -0.70
CA ASP A 196 29.49 -1.91 -0.99
C ASP A 196 29.10 -2.33 -2.40
N ALA A 197 27.88 -2.01 -2.83
CA ALA A 197 27.45 -2.25 -4.20
C ALA A 197 28.33 -1.49 -5.20
N ARG A 198 28.74 -0.26 -4.88
CA ARG A 198 29.65 0.54 -5.72
C ARG A 198 31.06 -0.04 -5.73
N ARG A 199 31.58 -0.48 -4.58
CA ARG A 199 32.85 -1.22 -4.46
C ARG A 199 32.86 -2.43 -5.40
N THR A 200 31.85 -3.27 -5.29
CA THR A 200 31.69 -4.47 -6.11
C THR A 200 31.52 -4.12 -7.58
N ALA A 201 30.71 -3.11 -7.92
CA ALA A 201 30.53 -2.67 -9.30
C ALA A 201 31.86 -2.22 -9.91
N MET A 202 32.66 -1.40 -9.23
CA MET A 202 33.99 -0.98 -9.72
C MET A 202 34.97 -2.15 -9.83
N ALA A 203 35.02 -3.05 -8.85
CA ALA A 203 35.86 -4.25 -8.92
C ALA A 203 35.51 -5.14 -10.12
N LEU A 204 34.24 -5.13 -10.53
CA LEU A 204 33.72 -5.82 -11.71
C LEU A 204 33.79 -4.98 -12.99
N GLY A 205 34.33 -3.75 -12.96
CA GLY A 205 34.38 -2.84 -14.11
C GLY A 205 33.00 -2.37 -14.59
N ARG A 206 31.97 -2.41 -13.74
CA ARG A 206 30.59 -2.03 -14.05
C ARG A 206 30.21 -0.70 -13.41
N GLN A 207 29.35 0.07 -14.08
CA GLN A 207 28.72 1.26 -13.50
C GLN A 207 27.39 0.88 -12.85
N LEU A 208 27.06 1.51 -11.72
CA LEU A 208 25.72 1.39 -11.14
C LEU A 208 24.68 1.95 -12.12
N PRO A 209 23.45 1.39 -12.15
CA PRO A 209 22.44 1.81 -13.11
C PRO A 209 22.15 3.32 -13.00
N PRO A 210 21.78 3.98 -14.11
CA PRO A 210 21.49 5.40 -14.11
C PRO A 210 20.33 5.77 -13.17
N CYS A 211 20.25 7.05 -12.81
CA CYS A 211 19.15 7.58 -12.03
C CYS A 211 17.79 7.25 -12.65
N ALA A 212 16.79 6.98 -11.83
CA ALA A 212 15.41 6.83 -12.28
C ALA A 212 14.53 7.93 -11.72
N LEU A 213 13.76 8.51 -12.64
CA LEU A 213 12.73 9.48 -12.35
C LEU A 213 11.38 8.80 -12.43
N SER A 214 10.50 9.12 -11.48
CA SER A 214 9.09 8.80 -11.62
C SER A 214 8.45 9.68 -12.70
N PRO A 215 7.23 9.34 -13.17
CA PRO A 215 6.33 10.35 -13.73
C PRO A 215 6.12 11.52 -12.75
N PHE A 216 5.58 12.61 -13.26
CA PHE A 216 5.22 13.78 -12.46
C PHE A 216 3.92 13.55 -11.72
N TYR A 217 3.87 14.03 -10.48
CA TYR A 217 2.71 14.06 -9.61
C TYR A 217 2.31 15.51 -9.44
N ALA A 218 1.08 15.88 -9.75
CA ALA A 218 0.52 17.17 -9.37
C ALA A 218 -0.63 16.97 -8.39
N ALA A 219 -0.83 17.94 -7.49
CA ALA A 219 -1.98 17.95 -6.60
C ALA A 219 -2.44 19.38 -6.31
N SER A 220 -3.73 19.53 -6.00
CA SER A 220 -4.29 20.76 -5.46
C SER A 220 -3.76 21.02 -4.04
N ALA A 221 -3.86 22.27 -3.57
CA ALA A 221 -3.48 22.63 -2.21
C ALA A 221 -4.34 21.93 -1.13
N LEU A 222 -5.58 21.58 -1.46
CA LEU A 222 -6.49 20.82 -0.60
C LEU A 222 -6.23 19.31 -0.63
N LEU A 223 -5.37 18.83 -1.54
CA LEU A 223 -5.05 17.41 -1.75
C LEU A 223 -6.28 16.54 -2.09
N ASP A 224 -7.38 17.16 -2.50
CA ASP A 224 -8.61 16.49 -2.94
C ASP A 224 -8.53 15.99 -4.40
N ARG A 225 -7.61 16.58 -5.16
CA ARG A 225 -7.38 16.28 -6.59
C ARG A 225 -5.91 16.04 -6.86
N TRP A 226 -5.64 14.95 -7.55
CA TRP A 226 -4.31 14.47 -7.89
C TRP A 226 -4.22 14.17 -9.39
N CYS A 227 -3.04 14.39 -9.98
CA CYS A 227 -2.75 14.10 -11.37
C CYS A 227 -1.40 13.39 -11.52
N LEU A 228 -1.36 12.30 -12.28
CA LEU A 228 -0.14 11.62 -12.72
C LEU A 228 0.09 11.96 -14.19
N PHE A 229 1.26 12.47 -14.57
CA PHE A 229 1.55 12.73 -15.98
C PHE A 229 3.01 12.50 -16.37
N GLY A 230 3.23 12.26 -17.66
CA GLY A 230 4.54 11.88 -18.18
C GLY A 230 4.44 11.01 -19.43
N ASP A 231 5.59 10.55 -19.93
CA ASP A 231 5.64 9.75 -21.15
C ASP A 231 4.87 8.43 -21.01
N ALA A 232 4.41 7.88 -22.15
CA ALA A 232 3.59 6.68 -22.18
C ALA A 232 4.21 5.49 -21.43
N ALA A 233 5.53 5.28 -21.55
CA ALA A 233 6.22 4.19 -20.84
C ALA A 233 6.21 4.34 -19.30
N ALA A 234 6.04 5.56 -18.79
CA ALA A 234 6.02 5.84 -17.35
C ALA A 234 4.60 5.88 -16.76
N VAL A 235 3.58 6.14 -17.59
CA VAL A 235 2.20 6.37 -17.16
C VAL A 235 1.22 5.30 -17.65
N ALA A 236 1.36 4.78 -18.86
CA ALA A 236 0.46 3.75 -19.38
C ALA A 236 0.95 2.36 -18.96
N PRO A 237 0.19 1.61 -18.14
CA PRO A 237 0.53 0.23 -17.84
C PRO A 237 0.55 -0.59 -19.12
N SER A 238 1.70 -1.20 -19.42
CA SER A 238 1.75 -2.22 -20.46
C SER A 238 0.97 -3.43 -19.98
N THR A 239 -0.07 -3.83 -20.72
CA THR A 239 -0.71 -5.13 -20.52
C THR A 239 0.37 -6.21 -20.62
N PRO A 240 0.59 -7.05 -19.58
CA PRO A 240 1.50 -8.17 -19.74
C PRO A 240 0.96 -9.03 -20.89
N PRO A 241 1.80 -9.45 -21.84
CA PRO A 241 1.39 -10.49 -22.76
C PRO A 241 1.00 -11.73 -21.93
N PRO A 242 -0.05 -12.48 -22.31
CA PRO A 242 -0.24 -13.81 -21.75
C PRO A 242 1.03 -14.60 -22.07
N SER A 243 1.71 -15.08 -21.03
CA SER A 243 2.80 -16.06 -21.10
C SER A 243 3.79 -15.86 -22.25
N SER A 244 4.83 -15.03 -22.05
CA SER A 244 6.05 -15.16 -22.83
C SER A 244 7.29 -14.98 -21.96
N SER A 245 7.99 -16.09 -21.83
CA SER A 245 9.42 -16.25 -21.59
C SER A 245 10.26 -14.98 -21.79
N SER A 246 10.72 -14.39 -20.68
CA SER A 246 12.10 -13.92 -20.64
C SER A 246 12.62 -14.13 -19.22
N GLY A 247 13.18 -15.31 -19.00
CA GLY A 247 14.34 -15.38 -18.12
C GLY A 247 15.34 -14.39 -18.68
N THR A 248 15.74 -13.41 -17.87
CA THR A 248 16.85 -12.53 -18.21
C THR A 248 18.06 -13.41 -18.49
N ALA A 249 18.38 -13.58 -19.77
CA ALA A 249 19.70 -13.98 -20.20
C ALA A 249 20.69 -13.03 -19.53
N LEU A 250 21.69 -13.58 -18.85
CA LEU A 250 22.87 -12.87 -18.37
C LEU A 250 23.78 -12.51 -19.55
N ASP A 251 23.22 -11.94 -20.63
CA ASP A 251 23.99 -11.46 -21.76
C ASP A 251 24.14 -9.95 -21.70
N GLY A 252 25.41 -9.52 -21.68
CA GLY A 252 25.89 -8.17 -21.40
C GLY A 252 25.61 -7.14 -22.51
N THR A 253 24.36 -7.00 -22.94
CA THR A 253 23.92 -5.87 -23.75
C THR A 253 22.73 -5.19 -23.09
N CYS A 254 22.98 -4.00 -22.52
CA CYS A 254 22.00 -3.15 -21.85
C CYS A 254 20.76 -2.86 -22.74
N PRO A 255 19.54 -3.20 -22.29
CA PRO A 255 18.44 -2.27 -22.40
C PRO A 255 18.52 -1.34 -21.19
N SER A 256 19.07 -0.14 -21.40
CA SER A 256 18.88 0.97 -20.47
C SER A 256 17.37 1.23 -20.33
N GLN A 257 16.90 1.37 -19.08
CA GLN A 257 15.51 1.67 -18.69
C GLN A 257 14.57 0.45 -18.67
N GLN A 258 14.61 -0.35 -17.60
CA GLN A 258 13.36 -0.96 -17.14
C GLN A 258 12.49 0.18 -16.59
N PRO A 259 11.31 0.46 -17.18
CA PRO A 259 10.38 1.44 -16.64
C PRO A 259 10.06 1.08 -15.20
N GLN A 260 10.12 2.05 -14.30
CA GLN A 260 9.47 1.89 -13.00
C GLN A 260 8.01 1.52 -13.29
N ASP A 261 7.56 0.37 -12.77
CA ASP A 261 6.26 -0.23 -13.11
C ASP A 261 5.16 0.83 -13.02
N ALA A 262 4.62 1.27 -14.17
CA ALA A 262 3.60 2.31 -14.26
C ALA A 262 2.41 1.99 -13.34
N VAL A 263 2.12 0.70 -13.14
CA VAL A 263 1.11 0.23 -12.20
C VAL A 263 1.38 0.74 -10.77
N MET A 264 2.62 0.65 -10.29
CA MET A 264 2.96 1.10 -8.94
C MET A 264 2.79 2.61 -8.76
N HIS A 265 2.93 3.38 -9.84
CA HIS A 265 2.67 4.83 -9.80
C HIS A 265 1.17 5.14 -9.72
N HIS A 266 0.34 4.37 -10.43
CA HIS A 266 -1.12 4.45 -10.33
C HIS A 266 -1.63 4.04 -8.95
N LEU A 267 -1.20 2.89 -8.43
CA LEU A 267 -1.57 2.46 -7.08
C LEU A 267 -1.17 3.52 -6.04
N ARG A 268 0.05 4.08 -6.17
CA ARG A 268 0.52 5.13 -5.26
C ARG A 268 -0.33 6.39 -5.35
N ILE A 269 -0.64 6.91 -6.54
CA ILE A 269 -1.40 8.16 -6.63
C ILE A 269 -2.84 7.98 -6.11
N THR A 270 -3.47 6.83 -6.38
CA THR A 270 -4.77 6.50 -5.82
C THR A 270 -4.71 6.39 -4.29
N GLU A 271 -3.66 5.78 -3.74
CA GLU A 271 -3.45 5.66 -2.29
C GLU A 271 -3.23 7.03 -1.64
N LEU A 272 -2.51 7.93 -2.31
CA LEU A 272 -2.32 9.31 -1.86
C LEU A 272 -3.63 10.09 -1.86
N ALA A 273 -4.45 9.96 -2.91
CA ALA A 273 -5.75 10.61 -3.00
C ALA A 273 -6.71 10.11 -1.92
N LEU A 274 -6.77 8.79 -1.72
CA LEU A 274 -7.55 8.19 -0.65
C LEU A 274 -7.05 8.66 0.73
N GLY A 275 -5.74 8.62 0.95
CA GLY A 275 -5.13 9.03 2.22
C GLY A 275 -5.36 10.49 2.54
N ALA A 276 -5.15 11.40 1.58
CA ALA A 276 -5.44 12.83 1.76
C ALA A 276 -6.88 13.07 2.23
N ALA A 277 -7.82 12.33 1.65
CA ALA A 277 -9.23 12.48 1.91
C ALA A 277 -9.68 11.82 3.23
N LEU A 278 -8.98 10.81 3.74
CA LEU A 278 -9.31 10.15 5.01
C LEU A 278 -8.56 10.72 6.22
N LEU A 279 -7.27 11.02 6.06
CA LEU A 279 -6.39 11.49 7.13
C LEU A 279 -6.85 12.82 7.72
N SER A 280 -7.41 13.70 6.88
CA SER A 280 -7.94 15.00 7.28
C SER A 280 -9.36 14.88 7.86
N ASN A 281 -10.29 14.27 7.11
CA ASN A 281 -11.71 14.24 7.45
C ASN A 281 -12.06 13.37 8.67
N TYR A 282 -11.33 12.28 8.90
CA TYR A 282 -11.62 11.36 10.02
C TYR A 282 -10.52 11.30 11.07
N ARG A 283 -9.52 12.20 11.00
CA ARG A 283 -8.28 12.11 11.80
C ARG A 283 -7.66 10.71 11.74
N ALA A 284 -7.76 10.07 10.58
CA ALA A 284 -7.29 8.71 10.41
C ALA A 284 -5.77 8.62 10.58
N VAL A 285 -5.29 7.38 10.75
CA VAL A 285 -3.89 7.00 10.79
C VAL A 285 -3.61 6.03 9.65
N TRP A 286 -2.48 6.23 8.96
CA TRP A 286 -2.05 5.33 7.90
C TRP A 286 -1.13 4.26 8.49
N LEU A 287 -1.56 3.00 8.43
CA LEU A 287 -0.90 1.87 9.06
C LEU A 287 -0.39 0.87 8.03
N ASN A 288 0.68 0.15 8.40
CA ASN A 288 1.17 -1.03 7.69
C ASN A 288 0.67 -2.29 8.38
N GLY A 289 -0.15 -3.08 7.70
CA GLY A 289 -0.67 -4.34 8.22
C GLY A 289 -1.78 -4.92 7.38
N ALA A 290 -2.48 -5.88 7.96
CA ALA A 290 -3.66 -6.48 7.38
C ALA A 290 -4.87 -6.30 8.29
N VAL A 291 -6.06 -6.27 7.70
CA VAL A 291 -7.33 -6.17 8.40
C VAL A 291 -8.24 -7.25 7.87
N LEU A 292 -8.65 -8.14 8.76
CA LEU A 292 -9.58 -9.22 8.49
C LEU A 292 -10.88 -8.95 9.24
N SER A 293 -12.00 -9.28 8.62
CA SER A 293 -13.32 -9.12 9.23
C SER A 293 -14.22 -10.31 8.97
N HIS A 294 -15.17 -10.52 9.88
CA HIS A 294 -16.18 -11.55 9.72
C HIS A 294 -17.55 -10.89 9.51
N PRO A 295 -18.18 -11.01 8.33
CA PRO A 295 -19.42 -10.31 7.99
C PRO A 295 -20.57 -10.59 8.96
N ARG A 296 -20.69 -11.85 9.42
CA ARG A 296 -21.74 -12.28 10.34
C ARG A 296 -21.59 -11.72 11.76
N THR A 297 -20.39 -11.79 12.34
CA THR A 297 -20.16 -11.33 13.72
C THR A 297 -19.91 -9.81 13.78
N GLY A 298 -19.57 -9.19 12.64
CA GLY A 298 -19.17 -7.78 12.60
C GLY A 298 -17.86 -7.51 13.33
N ARG A 299 -17.07 -8.55 13.61
CA ARG A 299 -15.79 -8.46 14.30
C ARG A 299 -14.66 -8.25 13.29
N ALA A 300 -13.68 -7.44 13.67
CA ALA A 300 -12.48 -7.17 12.89
C ALA A 300 -11.22 -7.37 13.74
N VAL A 301 -10.18 -7.93 13.12
CA VAL A 301 -8.86 -8.14 13.72
C VAL A 301 -7.82 -7.38 12.92
N LEU A 302 -7.00 -6.60 13.62
CA LEU A 302 -5.86 -5.89 13.05
C LEU A 302 -4.61 -6.76 13.19
N VAL A 303 -3.91 -7.04 12.08
CA VAL A 303 -2.65 -7.79 12.09
C VAL A 303 -1.51 -6.84 11.76
N VAL A 304 -0.61 -6.65 12.71
CA VAL A 304 0.52 -5.71 12.66
C VAL A 304 1.82 -6.41 13.01
N GLY A 305 2.96 -5.74 12.76
CA GLY A 305 4.28 -6.33 12.95
C GLY A 305 5.34 -5.78 11.98
N PRO A 306 6.62 -6.11 12.18
CA PRO A 306 7.75 -5.58 11.42
C PRO A 306 7.64 -5.79 9.90
N ARG A 307 8.45 -5.06 9.14
CA ARG A 307 8.54 -5.29 7.69
C ARG A 307 8.98 -6.75 7.45
N ARG A 308 8.32 -7.44 6.51
CA ARG A 308 8.54 -8.86 6.19
C ARG A 308 8.14 -9.87 7.29
N SER A 309 7.38 -9.46 8.32
CA SER A 309 6.84 -10.39 9.33
C SER A 309 5.74 -11.33 8.83
N GLY A 310 5.48 -11.42 7.53
CA GLY A 310 4.47 -12.34 6.99
C GLY A 310 3.00 -11.95 7.21
N LYS A 311 2.68 -10.71 7.63
CA LYS A 311 1.29 -10.25 7.87
C LYS A 311 0.32 -10.54 6.72
N THR A 312 0.73 -10.18 5.50
CA THR A 312 -0.01 -10.41 4.27
C THR A 312 -0.23 -11.91 4.04
N THR A 313 0.83 -12.71 4.23
CA THR A 313 0.76 -14.17 4.13
C THR A 313 -0.17 -14.78 5.17
N LEU A 314 -0.11 -14.30 6.42
CA LEU A 314 -1.00 -14.73 7.50
C LEU A 314 -2.46 -14.41 7.16
N ALA A 315 -2.74 -13.22 6.62
CA ALA A 315 -4.08 -12.85 6.20
C ALA A 315 -4.61 -13.82 5.12
N LEU A 316 -3.80 -14.14 4.11
CA LEU A 316 -4.16 -15.12 3.08
C LEU A 316 -4.36 -16.53 3.66
N HIS A 317 -3.59 -16.93 4.67
CA HIS A 317 -3.81 -18.20 5.39
C HIS A 317 -5.13 -18.20 6.15
N CYS A 318 -5.51 -17.09 6.79
CA CYS A 318 -6.80 -16.98 7.48
C CYS A 318 -7.97 -17.11 6.51
N LEU A 319 -7.89 -16.47 5.34
CA LEU A 319 -8.91 -16.60 4.29
C LEU A 319 -9.01 -18.04 3.78
N SER A 320 -7.87 -18.68 3.49
CA SER A 320 -7.83 -20.08 3.05
C SER A 320 -8.40 -21.04 4.11
N ALA A 321 -8.02 -20.87 5.38
CA ALA A 321 -8.48 -21.70 6.48
C ALA A 321 -9.99 -21.54 6.74
N ALA A 322 -10.51 -20.31 6.69
CA ALA A 322 -11.94 -20.04 6.81
C ALA A 322 -12.73 -20.70 5.66
N ALA A 323 -12.24 -20.59 4.42
CA ALA A 323 -12.87 -21.23 3.27
C ALA A 323 -12.93 -22.76 3.40
N MET A 324 -11.88 -23.41 3.92
CA MET A 324 -11.90 -24.86 4.16
C MET A 324 -12.89 -25.28 5.25
N GLN A 325 -13.04 -24.48 6.32
CA GLN A 325 -14.03 -24.74 7.37
C GLN A 325 -15.48 -24.51 6.88
N GLY A 326 -15.69 -23.51 6.02
CA GLY A 326 -16.99 -23.24 5.41
C GLY A 326 -17.47 -24.33 4.44
N SER A 327 -16.55 -25.02 3.74
CA SER A 327 -16.92 -26.10 2.81
C SER A 327 -17.52 -27.33 3.49
N SER A 328 -17.33 -27.52 4.80
CA SER A 328 -17.94 -28.63 5.56
C SER A 328 -19.32 -28.31 6.12
N ASN A 329 -19.72 -27.03 6.18
CA ASN A 329 -21.00 -26.60 6.72
C ASN A 329 -21.86 -26.01 5.59
N ALA A 330 -23.02 -26.61 5.31
CA ALA A 330 -23.92 -26.23 4.20
C ALA A 330 -24.54 -24.81 4.27
N SER A 331 -24.10 -23.95 5.19
CA SER A 331 -24.54 -22.55 5.31
C SER A 331 -23.45 -21.61 4.78
N GLY A 332 -23.65 -21.02 3.61
CA GLY A 332 -22.70 -20.13 2.91
C GLY A 332 -22.51 -18.74 3.56
N GLY A 333 -22.26 -18.67 4.87
CA GLY A 333 -22.16 -17.43 5.66
C GLY A 333 -20.93 -17.29 6.56
N ASP A 334 -20.02 -18.26 6.58
CA ASP A 334 -18.81 -18.29 7.45
C ASP A 334 -17.55 -17.77 6.72
N ASP A 335 -17.69 -16.77 5.85
CA ASP A 335 -16.58 -16.29 5.02
C ASP A 335 -15.86 -15.13 5.71
N VAL A 336 -14.56 -15.30 6.01
CA VAL A 336 -13.70 -14.20 6.45
C VAL A 336 -13.40 -13.32 5.23
N ARG A 337 -13.50 -12.00 5.41
CA ARG A 337 -13.24 -11.00 4.37
C ARG A 337 -11.98 -10.22 4.66
N LEU A 338 -11.36 -9.71 3.60
CA LEU A 338 -10.15 -8.91 3.67
C LEU A 338 -10.50 -7.43 3.42
N THR A 339 -10.18 -6.58 4.38
CA THR A 339 -10.25 -5.13 4.20
C THR A 339 -8.93 -4.57 3.73
N ALA A 340 -7.80 -5.11 4.21
CA ALA A 340 -6.47 -4.65 3.85
C ALA A 340 -5.45 -5.78 3.97
N ALA A 341 -4.41 -5.76 3.13
CA ALA A 341 -3.34 -6.76 3.11
C ALA A 341 -1.93 -6.19 3.39
N GLU A 342 -1.74 -4.88 3.18
CA GLU A 342 -0.44 -4.22 3.30
C GLU A 342 -0.53 -2.85 3.99
N ARG A 343 -1.39 -1.97 3.48
CA ARG A 343 -1.55 -0.60 3.95
C ARG A 343 -3.02 -0.25 4.05
N PHE A 344 -3.39 0.48 5.09
CA PHE A 344 -4.77 0.91 5.29
C PHE A 344 -4.84 2.16 6.15
N PHE A 345 -5.97 2.82 6.10
CA PHE A 345 -6.32 3.96 6.93
C PHE A 345 -7.26 3.48 8.04
N LEU A 346 -6.94 3.84 9.28
CA LEU A 346 -7.72 3.48 10.47
C LEU A 346 -8.19 4.75 11.18
N ALA A 347 -9.45 4.80 11.57
CA ALA A 347 -10.01 5.82 12.45
C ALA A 347 -11.02 5.23 13.43
N ALA A 348 -11.52 6.07 14.33
CA ALA A 348 -12.65 5.75 15.21
C ALA A 348 -13.91 5.40 14.39
N GLY A 349 -14.55 4.27 14.70
CA GLY A 349 -15.70 3.75 13.96
C GLY A 349 -17.05 4.36 14.36
N THR A 350 -17.22 4.72 15.62
CA THR A 350 -18.47 5.25 16.19
C THR A 350 -18.96 6.52 15.47
N PRO A 351 -18.11 7.52 15.15
CA PRO A 351 -18.55 8.70 14.39
C PRO A 351 -19.11 8.34 13.01
N VAL A 352 -18.41 7.48 12.27
CA VAL A 352 -18.82 7.03 10.93
C VAL A 352 -20.11 6.21 11.00
N ARG A 353 -20.21 5.33 12.00
CA ARG A 353 -21.41 4.53 12.24
C ARG A 353 -22.65 5.40 12.46
N ARG A 354 -22.55 6.44 13.29
CA ARG A 354 -23.65 7.38 13.55
C ARG A 354 -24.05 8.19 12.32
N MET A 355 -23.13 8.42 11.37
CA MET A 355 -23.46 9.07 10.11
C MET A 355 -24.30 8.16 9.20
N ILE A 356 -23.99 6.86 9.18
CA ILE A 356 -24.65 5.86 8.31
C ILE A 356 -25.96 5.36 8.91
N ASP A 357 -25.98 5.20 10.23
CA ASP A 357 -27.11 4.75 11.02
C ASP A 357 -27.25 5.65 12.27
N PRO A 358 -27.93 6.81 12.15
CA PRO A 358 -28.12 7.74 13.27
C PRO A 358 -28.91 7.14 14.44
N ALA A 359 -29.72 6.11 14.17
CA ALA A 359 -30.51 5.40 15.16
C ALA A 359 -29.73 4.27 15.86
N SER A 360 -28.46 4.05 15.48
CA SER A 360 -27.67 2.95 16.04
C SER A 360 -27.51 3.08 17.55
N ALA A 361 -27.84 2.01 18.25
CA ALA A 361 -27.61 1.92 19.69
C ALA A 361 -26.11 2.08 19.99
N ARG A 362 -25.81 2.50 21.23
CA ARG A 362 -24.43 2.58 21.72
C ARG A 362 -23.75 1.21 21.53
N PRO A 363 -22.55 1.15 20.94
CA PRO A 363 -21.94 -0.13 20.63
C PRO A 363 -21.52 -0.85 21.92
N ALA A 364 -21.65 -2.18 21.91
CA ALA A 364 -21.22 -3.04 23.01
C ALA A 364 -19.70 -3.25 23.05
N SER A 365 -19.00 -2.93 21.95
CA SER A 365 -17.56 -3.09 21.79
C SER A 365 -17.02 -1.90 21.01
N PRO A 366 -15.74 -1.49 21.21
CA PRO A 366 -15.15 -0.38 20.47
C PRO A 366 -15.20 -0.68 18.96
N SER A 367 -15.53 0.33 18.15
CA SER A 367 -15.69 0.16 16.72
C SER A 367 -14.54 0.85 15.97
N ILE A 368 -14.06 0.22 14.90
CA ILE A 368 -13.06 0.82 14.03
C ILE A 368 -13.65 1.10 12.66
N PHE A 369 -13.23 2.22 12.07
CA PHE A 369 -13.40 2.50 10.65
C PHE A 369 -12.07 2.19 9.96
N ALA A 370 -12.06 1.19 9.08
CA ALA A 370 -10.89 0.82 8.31
C ALA A 370 -11.19 0.92 6.81
N CYS A 371 -10.24 1.50 6.07
CA CYS A 371 -10.35 1.66 4.62
C CYS A 371 -9.02 1.36 3.93
N SER A 372 -9.07 0.60 2.83
CA SER A 372 -7.93 0.39 1.94
C SER A 372 -8.36 0.33 0.48
N LEU A 373 -7.37 0.36 -0.41
CA LEU A 373 -7.60 0.15 -1.84
C LEU A 373 -7.65 -1.34 -2.15
N PRO A 374 -8.71 -1.83 -2.80
CA PRO A 374 -8.74 -3.19 -3.31
C PRO A 374 -7.82 -3.26 -4.54
N HIS A 375 -6.69 -3.91 -4.42
CA HIS A 375 -5.73 -4.11 -5.51
C HIS A 375 -5.09 -5.49 -5.42
N HIS A 376 -4.35 -5.88 -6.47
CA HIS A 376 -3.60 -7.14 -6.44
C HIS A 376 -2.60 -7.14 -5.29
N ILE A 377 -2.60 -8.20 -4.50
CA ILE A 377 -1.77 -8.33 -3.30
C ILE A 377 -0.34 -8.67 -3.74
N THR A 378 0.65 -8.02 -3.12
CA THR A 378 2.05 -8.27 -3.42
C THR A 378 2.63 -9.27 -2.43
N VAL A 379 2.96 -10.47 -2.89
CA VAL A 379 3.54 -11.54 -2.06
C VAL A 379 4.98 -11.85 -2.46
N GLY A 380 5.82 -12.14 -1.46
CA GLY A 380 7.19 -12.57 -1.69
C GLY A 380 7.29 -14.04 -2.10
N LEU A 381 8.41 -14.44 -2.68
CA LEU A 381 8.64 -15.84 -3.07
C LEU A 381 8.55 -16.83 -1.90
N GLY A 382 9.02 -16.46 -0.70
CA GLY A 382 8.88 -17.28 0.51
C GLY A 382 7.41 -17.58 0.86
N ALA A 383 6.50 -16.64 0.61
CA ALA A 383 5.06 -16.84 0.82
C ALA A 383 4.47 -17.80 -0.23
N VAL A 384 4.94 -17.74 -1.48
CA VAL A 384 4.45 -18.58 -2.58
C VAL A 384 4.93 -20.03 -2.44
N LEU A 385 6.22 -20.23 -2.15
CA LEU A 385 6.79 -21.56 -1.97
C LEU A 385 6.39 -22.20 -0.65
N GLY A 386 5.95 -21.40 0.32
CA GLY A 386 5.40 -21.90 1.57
C GLY A 386 6.40 -22.66 2.42
N THR A 387 7.64 -22.15 2.51
CA THR A 387 8.74 -22.91 3.13
C THR A 387 8.53 -23.22 4.61
N LEU A 388 7.66 -22.46 5.28
CA LEU A 388 7.21 -22.72 6.66
C LEU A 388 5.78 -23.24 6.75
N ARG A 389 4.95 -22.97 5.73
CA ARG A 389 3.61 -23.52 5.54
C ARG A 389 3.11 -23.22 4.12
N PRO A 390 2.81 -24.22 3.28
CA PRO A 390 2.24 -23.96 1.97
C PRO A 390 0.83 -23.39 2.06
N ASN A 391 0.59 -22.29 1.35
CA ASN A 391 -0.75 -21.89 0.96
C ASN A 391 -1.01 -22.45 -0.45
N PRO A 392 -1.80 -23.54 -0.58
CA PRO A 392 -1.97 -24.22 -1.86
C PRO A 392 -2.67 -23.33 -2.89
N GLY A 393 -3.57 -22.44 -2.46
CA GLY A 393 -4.21 -21.46 -3.32
C GLY A 393 -3.21 -20.47 -3.90
N LEU A 394 -2.35 -19.91 -3.04
CA LEU A 394 -1.31 -18.98 -3.49
C LEU A 394 -0.31 -19.64 -4.44
N ALA A 395 0.15 -20.85 -4.12
CA ALA A 395 1.09 -21.61 -4.95
C ALA A 395 0.50 -21.93 -6.33
N ALA A 396 -0.80 -22.23 -6.42
CA ALA A 396 -1.47 -22.52 -7.69
C ALA A 396 -1.64 -21.27 -8.58
N THR A 397 -1.82 -20.09 -7.98
CA THR A 397 -2.01 -18.83 -8.74
C THR A 397 -0.74 -18.25 -9.35
N VAL A 398 0.42 -18.60 -8.79
CA VAL A 398 1.68 -17.98 -9.16
C VAL A 398 2.45 -18.86 -10.13
N GLU A 399 2.66 -18.35 -11.34
CA GLU A 399 3.60 -18.97 -12.27
C GLU A 399 5.04 -18.80 -11.78
N LEU A 400 5.60 -19.87 -11.23
CA LEU A 400 7.01 -19.91 -10.82
C LEU A 400 7.94 -19.78 -12.05
N PRO A 401 9.15 -19.22 -11.89
CA PRO A 401 10.21 -19.23 -12.90
C PRO A 401 10.51 -20.63 -13.43
N LEU A 402 10.88 -20.75 -14.71
CA LEU A 402 11.15 -22.04 -15.36
C LEU A 402 12.13 -22.93 -14.56
N PHE A 403 13.19 -22.35 -13.97
CA PHE A 403 14.14 -23.11 -13.16
C PHE A 403 13.55 -23.64 -11.84
N LEU A 404 12.48 -23.02 -11.31
CA LEU A 404 11.73 -23.49 -10.15
C LEU A 404 10.58 -24.44 -10.52
N ARG A 405 10.30 -24.64 -11.82
CA ARG A 405 9.30 -25.61 -12.29
C ARG A 405 9.85 -27.04 -12.36
N SER A 406 11.17 -27.21 -12.36
CA SER A 406 11.79 -28.55 -12.29
C SER A 406 12.03 -28.94 -10.83
N GLU A 407 11.85 -30.23 -10.53
CA GLU A 407 12.08 -30.74 -9.18
C GLU A 407 13.54 -30.54 -8.74
N ALA A 408 14.50 -30.75 -9.63
CA ALA A 408 15.92 -30.54 -9.36
C ALA A 408 16.25 -29.07 -9.06
N GLY A 409 15.68 -28.14 -9.83
CA GLY A 409 15.89 -26.71 -9.63
C GLY A 409 15.18 -26.18 -8.39
N LEU A 410 13.97 -26.67 -8.09
CA LEU A 410 13.27 -26.37 -6.84
C LEU A 410 14.06 -26.89 -5.63
N ARG A 411 14.52 -28.15 -5.65
CA ARG A 411 15.34 -28.73 -4.57
C ARG A 411 16.65 -27.97 -4.39
N ALA A 412 17.34 -27.61 -5.47
CA ALA A 412 18.56 -26.80 -5.40
C ALA A 412 18.29 -25.42 -4.80
N PHE A 413 17.15 -24.83 -5.14
CA PHE A 413 16.74 -23.53 -4.63
C PHE A 413 16.31 -23.56 -3.16
N LEU A 414 15.60 -24.61 -2.71
CA LEU A 414 15.22 -24.81 -1.31
C LEU A 414 16.39 -25.17 -0.39
N ARG A 415 17.61 -25.33 -0.91
CA ARG A 415 18.83 -25.39 -0.08
C ARG A 415 19.21 -24.04 0.52
N ASN A 416 18.64 -22.94 0.03
CA ASN A 416 18.79 -21.63 0.68
C ASN A 416 18.07 -21.64 2.03
N THR A 417 18.59 -20.89 3.00
CA THR A 417 17.89 -20.71 4.29
C THR A 417 16.56 -19.97 4.09
N ASP A 418 15.59 -20.20 4.96
CA ASP A 418 14.31 -19.50 4.92
C ASP A 418 14.52 -17.99 4.99
N GLY A 419 15.46 -17.53 5.82
CA GLY A 419 15.86 -16.14 5.88
C GLY A 419 16.23 -15.57 4.50
N VAL A 420 16.94 -16.30 3.64
CA VAL A 420 17.27 -15.85 2.28
C VAL A 420 16.00 -15.78 1.42
N LEU A 421 15.18 -16.84 1.43
CA LEU A 421 13.99 -16.96 0.59
C LEU A 421 12.93 -15.89 0.89
N TRP A 422 12.72 -15.57 2.17
CA TRP A 422 11.80 -14.52 2.63
C TRP A 422 12.35 -13.11 2.39
N ASN A 423 13.67 -12.96 2.30
CA ASN A 423 14.33 -11.67 2.05
C ASN A 423 14.60 -11.39 0.56
N MET A 424 14.37 -12.36 -0.33
CA MET A 424 14.50 -12.14 -1.77
C MET A 424 13.58 -11.02 -2.22
N ASN A 425 14.13 -10.06 -2.97
CA ASN A 425 13.40 -8.92 -3.50
C ASN A 425 12.55 -9.29 -4.73
N LYS A 426 11.96 -10.49 -4.74
CA LYS A 426 11.07 -10.96 -5.79
C LYS A 426 9.65 -10.99 -5.24
N ALA A 427 8.79 -10.24 -5.91
CA ALA A 427 7.40 -10.10 -5.54
C ALA A 427 6.49 -10.56 -6.68
N TYR A 428 5.37 -11.17 -6.32
CA TYR A 428 4.32 -11.63 -7.22
C TYR A 428 3.06 -10.86 -6.91
N ARG A 429 2.35 -10.44 -7.95
CA ARG A 429 1.05 -9.75 -7.82
C ARG A 429 -0.05 -10.76 -8.06
N VAL A 430 -0.89 -10.96 -7.05
CA VAL A 430 -1.92 -12.00 -7.05
C VAL A 430 -3.28 -11.37 -6.84
N ARG A 431 -4.29 -11.75 -7.63
CA ARG A 431 -5.68 -11.38 -7.38
C ARG A 431 -6.19 -12.23 -6.23
N LEU A 432 -6.90 -11.60 -5.30
CA LEU A 432 -7.43 -12.33 -4.17
C LEU A 432 -8.39 -13.43 -4.61
N GLU A 433 -9.21 -13.13 -5.62
CA GLU A 433 -10.17 -14.06 -6.23
C GLU A 433 -9.50 -15.33 -6.80
N ASP A 434 -8.27 -15.21 -7.31
CA ASP A 434 -7.56 -16.34 -7.90
C ASP A 434 -7.04 -17.31 -6.82
N THR A 435 -6.81 -16.84 -5.59
CA THR A 435 -6.24 -17.66 -4.50
C THR A 435 -7.22 -18.70 -3.93
N HIS A 436 -8.48 -18.66 -4.33
CA HIS A 436 -9.50 -19.60 -3.91
C HIS A 436 -9.91 -20.53 -5.06
N THR A 437 -9.84 -21.84 -4.81
CA THR A 437 -10.19 -22.87 -5.82
C THR A 437 -11.65 -22.74 -6.27
N ALA A 438 -11.86 -22.91 -7.57
CA ALA A 438 -13.04 -22.62 -8.40
C ALA A 438 -14.40 -23.28 -8.04
N SER A 439 -14.60 -23.78 -6.82
CA SER A 439 -15.82 -24.49 -6.41
C SER A 439 -16.92 -23.61 -5.82
N ALA A 440 -16.68 -22.33 -5.54
CA ALA A 440 -17.71 -21.40 -5.08
C ALA A 440 -18.25 -20.53 -6.25
N PRO A 441 -19.57 -20.34 -6.38
CA PRO A 441 -20.12 -19.48 -7.43
C PRO A 441 -19.61 -18.04 -7.27
N ARG A 442 -19.23 -17.44 -8.42
CA ARG A 442 -18.59 -16.12 -8.65
C ARG A 442 -19.26 -14.86 -8.06
N ALA A 443 -20.11 -14.95 -7.04
CA ALA A 443 -21.08 -13.89 -6.74
C ALA A 443 -20.62 -12.79 -5.77
N SER A 444 -19.54 -12.92 -4.99
CA SER A 444 -19.11 -11.86 -4.07
C SER A 444 -17.60 -11.76 -3.93
N SER A 445 -17.04 -10.57 -4.19
CA SER A 445 -15.62 -10.30 -3.91
C SER A 445 -15.34 -10.49 -2.41
N GLN A 446 -14.19 -11.09 -2.10
CA GLN A 446 -13.69 -11.24 -0.72
C GLN A 446 -13.12 -9.95 -0.14
N TRP A 447 -13.03 -8.91 -0.97
CA TRP A 447 -12.69 -7.58 -0.55
C TRP A 447 -13.89 -6.86 0.07
N ASP A 448 -13.71 -6.42 1.31
CA ASP A 448 -14.54 -5.39 1.93
C ASP A 448 -13.65 -4.16 2.17
N PRO A 449 -13.42 -3.32 1.13
CA PRO A 449 -12.40 -2.28 1.16
C PRO A 449 -12.66 -1.18 2.19
N VAL A 450 -13.90 -1.06 2.67
CA VAL A 450 -14.30 -0.11 3.70
C VAL A 450 -15.19 -0.82 4.70
N VAL A 451 -14.79 -0.85 5.98
CA VAL A 451 -15.54 -1.49 7.06
C VAL A 451 -15.71 -0.57 8.26
N VAL A 452 -16.87 -0.70 8.91
CA VAL A 452 -17.15 -0.16 10.25
C VAL A 452 -17.58 -1.34 11.12
N ASN A 453 -16.64 -1.88 11.88
CA ASN A 453 -16.79 -3.16 12.60
C ASN A 453 -16.35 -3.03 14.06
N ALA A 454 -16.76 -3.96 14.90
CA ALA A 454 -16.28 -4.08 16.28
C ALA A 454 -14.83 -4.60 16.27
N LEU A 455 -13.94 -3.92 16.98
CA LEU A 455 -12.57 -4.39 17.15
C LEU A 455 -12.57 -5.59 18.10
N ALA A 456 -12.14 -6.74 17.60
CA ALA A 456 -12.01 -7.96 18.39
C ALA A 456 -10.64 -8.07 19.07
N GLY A 457 -9.60 -7.53 18.45
CA GLY A 457 -8.24 -7.54 18.98
C GLY A 457 -7.21 -7.05 17.96
N VAL A 458 -6.00 -6.80 18.45
CA VAL A 458 -4.82 -6.47 17.65
C VAL A 458 -3.82 -7.58 17.79
N VAL A 459 -3.43 -8.23 16.70
CA VAL A 459 -2.41 -9.28 16.68
C VAL A 459 -1.08 -8.67 16.21
N LEU A 460 -0.11 -8.63 17.12
CA LEU A 460 1.26 -8.19 16.84
C LEU A 460 2.14 -9.40 16.58
N LEU A 461 2.66 -9.50 15.35
CA LEU A 461 3.64 -10.52 14.97
C LEU A 461 5.03 -10.07 15.39
N ASP A 462 5.52 -10.58 16.52
CA ASP A 462 6.83 -10.30 17.09
C ASP A 462 7.71 -11.56 17.06
N TRP A 463 7.81 -12.13 15.85
CA TRP A 463 8.56 -13.37 15.62
C TRP A 463 10.06 -13.13 15.60
N ASN A 464 10.79 -14.12 16.11
CA ASN A 464 12.23 -14.21 15.95
C ASN A 464 12.58 -14.70 14.53
N VAL A 465 12.66 -13.76 13.58
CA VAL A 465 13.00 -14.05 12.18
C VAL A 465 14.45 -14.57 12.03
N GLU A 466 15.32 -14.33 13.02
CA GLU A 466 16.71 -14.83 12.99
C GLU A 466 16.76 -16.36 13.09
N GLU A 467 15.78 -17.00 13.74
CA GLU A 467 15.65 -18.47 13.76
C GLU A 467 15.50 -19.03 12.35
N LEU A 468 14.87 -18.30 11.41
CA LEU A 468 14.75 -18.71 10.00
C LEU A 468 16.07 -18.70 9.24
N ALA A 469 17.08 -17.97 9.75
CA ALA A 469 18.41 -17.95 9.17
C ALA A 469 19.33 -19.03 9.78
N SER A 470 18.95 -19.61 10.91
CA SER A 470 19.72 -20.64 11.60
C SER A 470 19.62 -21.98 10.87
N THR A 471 20.77 -22.64 10.70
CA THR A 471 20.85 -24.02 10.20
C THR A 471 20.80 -25.05 11.33
N ALA A 472 20.85 -24.61 12.59
CA ALA A 472 20.77 -25.48 13.75
C ALA A 472 19.31 -25.71 14.16
N PRO A 473 18.93 -26.95 14.54
CA PRO A 473 17.60 -27.24 15.04
C PRO A 473 17.35 -26.45 16.32
N THR A 474 16.51 -25.43 16.22
CA THR A 474 16.06 -24.62 17.35
C THR A 474 14.73 -25.19 17.86
N PRO A 475 14.58 -25.42 19.17
CA PRO A 475 13.30 -25.85 19.72
C PRO A 475 12.26 -24.76 19.47
N VAL A 476 11.12 -25.14 18.88
CA VAL A 476 10.01 -24.20 18.61
C VAL A 476 9.49 -23.65 19.94
N ARG A 477 9.66 -22.34 20.15
CA ARG A 477 9.15 -21.63 21.32
C ARG A 477 8.13 -20.63 20.85
N ASN A 478 6.85 -20.85 21.12
CA ASN A 478 5.81 -19.89 20.81
C ASN A 478 5.10 -19.47 22.08
N ALA A 479 4.95 -18.17 22.28
CA ALA A 479 4.14 -17.61 23.35
C ALA A 479 3.14 -16.62 22.75
N VAL A 480 1.94 -16.57 23.32
CA VAL A 480 0.97 -15.50 23.04
C VAL A 480 0.78 -14.75 24.34
N ARG A 481 1.23 -13.49 24.36
CA ARG A 481 1.01 -12.60 25.49
C ARG A 481 -0.19 -11.72 25.17
N GLU A 482 -1.21 -11.79 26.02
CA GLU A 482 -2.43 -11.01 25.90
C GLU A 482 -2.39 -9.83 26.87
N ILE A 483 -2.64 -8.63 26.36
CA ILE A 483 -2.67 -7.39 27.14
C ILE A 483 -3.95 -6.64 26.75
N PRO A 484 -4.91 -6.44 27.66
CA PRO A 484 -6.13 -5.71 27.33
C PRO A 484 -5.85 -4.30 26.80
N LEU A 485 -6.53 -3.88 25.74
CA LEU A 485 -6.25 -2.57 25.12
C LEU A 485 -6.52 -1.40 26.09
N HIS A 486 -7.50 -1.55 26.98
CA HIS A 486 -7.84 -0.57 28.00
C HIS A 486 -6.87 -0.56 29.20
N ASP A 487 -5.99 -1.56 29.31
CA ASP A 487 -5.07 -1.75 30.43
C ASP A 487 -3.62 -1.82 29.90
N GLY A 488 -3.15 -0.72 29.31
CA GLY A 488 -1.78 -0.58 28.79
C GLY A 488 -1.49 -1.26 27.45
N GLY A 489 -2.44 -2.00 26.86
CA GLY A 489 -2.23 -2.66 25.57
C GLY A 489 -1.98 -1.70 24.40
N VAL A 490 -2.56 -0.50 24.42
CA VAL A 490 -2.27 0.55 23.42
C VAL A 490 -0.84 1.08 23.57
N ASP A 491 -0.39 1.35 24.80
CA ASP A 491 0.96 1.85 25.06
C ASP A 491 2.02 0.81 24.69
N GLU A 492 1.76 -0.47 24.98
CA GLU A 492 2.65 -1.56 24.58
C GLU A 492 2.73 -1.70 23.05
N LEU A 493 1.61 -1.59 22.34
CA LEU A 493 1.57 -1.60 20.88
C LEU A 493 2.42 -0.46 20.32
N LEU A 494 2.25 0.76 20.84
CA LEU A 494 3.02 1.91 20.40
C LEU A 494 4.50 1.71 20.69
N THR A 495 4.85 1.27 21.89
CA THR A 495 6.25 1.04 22.30
C THR A 495 6.96 0.02 21.40
N ARG A 496 6.32 -1.11 21.11
CA ARG A 496 6.94 -2.18 20.30
C ARG A 496 6.89 -1.92 18.80
N ALA A 497 5.86 -1.22 18.31
CA ALA A 497 5.57 -1.14 16.89
C ALA A 497 5.84 0.21 16.24
N GLN A 498 6.17 1.27 17.00
CA GLN A 498 6.34 2.64 16.49
C GLN A 498 7.16 2.72 15.20
N ASN A 499 8.26 1.97 15.12
CA ASN A 499 9.23 2.05 14.03
C ASN A 499 8.73 1.49 12.68
N TYR A 500 7.67 0.69 12.67
CA TYR A 500 7.18 0.00 11.47
C TYR A 500 5.66 0.06 11.27
N LEU A 501 4.91 0.38 12.32
CA LEU A 501 3.46 0.43 12.31
C LEU A 501 2.94 1.55 11.41
N PHE A 502 3.52 2.75 11.54
CA PHE A 502 3.03 3.93 10.85
C PHE A 502 3.60 4.03 9.44
N HIS A 503 2.70 4.22 8.47
CA HIS A 503 3.07 4.63 7.13
C HIS A 503 2.85 6.13 6.96
N GLY A 504 3.51 6.70 5.96
CA GLY A 504 3.32 8.08 5.57
C GLY A 504 4.07 8.38 4.29
N HIS A 505 3.73 9.51 3.68
CA HIS A 505 4.30 9.92 2.40
C HIS A 505 4.70 11.38 2.42
N HIS A 506 5.83 11.69 1.77
CA HIS A 506 6.37 13.05 1.74
C HIS A 506 5.36 14.08 1.23
N LEU A 507 4.61 13.73 0.17
CA LEU A 507 3.60 14.62 -0.44
C LEU A 507 2.34 14.84 0.43
N LEU A 508 2.14 14.07 1.50
CA LEU A 508 1.01 14.24 2.43
C LEU A 508 1.43 14.91 3.75
N ARG A 509 2.73 15.20 3.95
CA ARG A 509 3.23 15.82 5.18
C ARG A 509 2.51 17.10 5.61
N PRO A 510 2.02 17.98 4.71
CA PRO A 510 1.25 19.14 5.13
C PRO A 510 -0.06 18.79 5.86
N ALA A 511 -0.65 17.62 5.60
CA ALA A 511 -1.90 17.17 6.22
C ALA A 511 -1.69 16.09 7.31
N TYR A 512 -0.58 15.35 7.24
CA TYR A 512 -0.27 14.24 8.12
C TYR A 512 1.23 13.96 8.15
N ASP A 513 1.87 14.25 9.29
CA ASP A 513 3.24 13.87 9.56
C ASP A 513 3.26 12.59 10.41
N PRO A 514 3.65 11.43 9.86
CA PRO A 514 3.58 10.15 10.58
C PRO A 514 4.44 10.14 11.85
N ALA A 515 5.53 10.91 11.90
CA ALA A 515 6.41 10.93 13.06
C ALA A 515 5.82 11.72 14.24
N LYS A 516 4.94 12.70 13.97
CA LYS A 516 4.37 13.59 14.98
C LYS A 516 2.93 13.23 15.32
N ASP A 517 2.13 12.95 14.30
CA ASP A 517 0.68 12.85 14.43
C ASP A 517 0.21 11.42 14.68
N ALA A 518 0.86 10.42 14.08
CA ALA A 518 0.30 9.07 13.97
C ALA A 518 0.13 8.34 15.31
N PRO A 519 1.11 8.37 16.26
CA PRO A 519 0.95 7.71 17.55
C PRO A 519 -0.21 8.29 18.36
N ALA A 520 -0.29 9.63 18.44
CA ALA A 520 -1.34 10.32 19.17
C ALA A 520 -2.72 10.06 18.56
N ARG A 521 -2.86 10.16 17.23
CA ARG A 521 -4.12 9.88 16.53
C ARG A 521 -4.59 8.44 16.72
N LEU A 522 -3.67 7.47 16.76
CA LEU A 522 -4.02 6.06 16.99
C LEU A 522 -4.50 5.85 18.43
N ALA A 523 -3.78 6.39 19.40
CA ALA A 523 -4.14 6.33 20.81
C ALA A 523 -5.51 6.98 21.06
N ASP A 524 -5.72 8.19 20.54
CA ASP A 524 -6.98 8.92 20.67
C ASP A 524 -8.15 8.17 20.03
N ALA A 525 -7.96 7.59 18.84
CA ALA A 525 -8.99 6.82 18.15
C ALA A 525 -9.41 5.59 18.96
N LEU A 526 -8.46 4.84 19.52
CA LEU A 526 -8.76 3.65 20.31
C LEU A 526 -9.34 4.01 21.68
N ALA A 527 -8.77 5.00 22.37
CA ALA A 527 -9.26 5.46 23.67
C ALA A 527 -10.68 6.01 23.59
N GLY A 528 -10.98 6.82 22.56
CA GLY A 528 -12.32 7.35 22.31
C GLY A 528 -13.36 6.24 22.09
N GLU A 529 -13.00 5.19 21.35
CA GLU A 529 -13.88 4.05 21.10
C GLU A 529 -14.07 3.17 22.34
N LEU A 530 -13.02 2.96 23.12
CA LEU A 530 -13.10 2.22 24.40
C LEU A 530 -14.00 2.96 25.40
N ALA A 531 -13.89 4.28 25.50
CA ALA A 531 -14.77 5.09 26.34
C ALA A 531 -16.22 5.15 25.83
N ALA A 532 -16.40 5.13 24.50
CA ALA A 532 -17.72 5.14 23.87
C ALA A 532 -18.43 3.77 23.93
N ALA A 533 -17.71 2.67 24.11
CA ALA A 533 -18.31 1.36 24.29
C ALA A 533 -19.07 1.27 25.63
N THR A 534 -20.07 0.40 25.68
CA THR A 534 -20.81 0.11 26.92
C THR A 534 -20.01 -0.90 27.73
N PRO A 535 -19.76 -0.69 29.04
CA PRO A 535 -19.06 -1.68 29.85
C PRO A 535 -19.85 -3.00 29.84
N PRO A 536 -19.20 -4.16 29.67
CA PRO A 536 -19.89 -5.42 29.50
C PRO A 536 -20.74 -5.73 30.75
N PRO A 537 -22.05 -6.00 30.60
CA PRO A 537 -22.87 -6.45 31.70
C PRO A 537 -22.45 -7.89 32.03
N HIS A 538 -21.73 -8.07 33.13
CA HIS A 538 -21.43 -9.36 33.75
C HIS A 538 -20.66 -10.35 32.85
N GLY A 539 -19.33 -10.23 32.83
CA GLY A 539 -18.39 -11.36 32.68
C GLY A 539 -18.32 -12.15 31.36
N GLY A 540 -19.18 -11.90 30.37
CA GLY A 540 -19.28 -12.76 29.18
C GLY A 540 -18.62 -12.26 27.89
N GLY A 541 -18.11 -11.02 27.85
CA GLY A 541 -17.47 -10.46 26.66
C GLY A 541 -16.00 -10.16 26.91
N THR A 542 -15.09 -10.87 26.24
CA THR A 542 -13.65 -10.56 26.24
C THR A 542 -13.44 -9.17 25.63
N ALA A 543 -13.01 -8.21 26.45
CA ALA A 543 -12.60 -6.90 25.98
C ALA A 543 -11.47 -7.05 24.96
N PRO A 544 -11.40 -6.21 23.92
CA PRO A 544 -10.35 -6.38 22.91
C PRO A 544 -8.98 -6.18 23.53
N ALA A 545 -8.06 -7.05 23.14
CA ALA A 545 -6.70 -7.10 23.64
C ALA A 545 -5.67 -6.98 22.50
N LEU A 546 -4.46 -6.59 22.88
CA LEU A 546 -3.25 -6.78 22.10
C LEU A 546 -2.73 -8.20 22.36
N HIS A 547 -2.64 -9.01 21.31
CA HIS A 547 -2.03 -10.34 21.35
C HIS A 547 -0.66 -10.28 20.68
N CYS A 548 0.40 -10.34 21.48
CA CYS A 548 1.77 -10.42 21.01
C CYS A 548 2.14 -11.88 20.77
N ILE A 549 2.37 -12.27 19.51
CA ILE A 549 2.86 -13.60 19.17
C ILE A 549 4.38 -13.54 19.14
N GLU A 550 5.01 -14.13 20.15
CA GLU A 550 6.45 -14.08 20.38
C GLU A 550 7.11 -15.45 20.11
N GLY A 551 8.39 -15.39 19.71
CA GLY A 551 9.23 -16.56 19.50
C GLY A 551 9.22 -17.06 18.05
N SER A 552 9.22 -18.37 17.85
CA SER A 552 9.35 -19.00 16.54
C SER A 552 8.19 -18.66 15.60
N VAL A 553 8.45 -18.69 14.29
CA VAL A 553 7.40 -18.43 13.30
C VAL A 553 6.39 -19.58 13.28
N ASN A 554 5.15 -19.30 13.67
CA ASN A 554 4.07 -20.30 13.69
C ASN A 554 2.77 -19.73 13.12
N PHE A 555 2.55 -19.96 11.83
CA PHE A 555 1.33 -19.54 11.13
C PHE A 555 0.08 -20.30 11.62
N ASP A 556 0.19 -21.53 12.11
CA ASP A 556 -0.95 -22.30 12.63
C ASP A 556 -1.52 -21.71 13.91
N LEU A 557 -0.65 -21.35 14.85
CA LEU A 557 -1.03 -20.68 16.08
C LEU A 557 -1.68 -19.32 15.77
N ALA A 558 -1.02 -18.52 14.93
CA ALA A 558 -1.51 -17.19 14.56
C ALA A 558 -2.86 -17.26 13.81
N THR A 559 -3.02 -18.20 12.88
CA THR A 559 -4.27 -18.39 12.13
C THR A 559 -5.41 -18.79 13.06
N ARG A 560 -5.18 -19.76 13.96
CA ARG A 560 -6.20 -20.18 14.94
C ARG A 560 -6.63 -19.05 15.86
N LEU A 561 -5.69 -18.25 16.35
CA LEU A 561 -5.96 -17.08 17.18
C LEU A 561 -6.81 -16.04 16.43
N VAL A 562 -6.43 -15.69 15.20
CA VAL A 562 -7.19 -14.71 14.41
C VAL A 562 -8.62 -15.21 14.15
N LEU A 563 -8.78 -16.49 13.78
CA LEU A 563 -10.10 -17.07 13.54
C LEU A 563 -10.95 -17.16 14.82
N SER A 564 -10.37 -17.47 15.99
CA SER A 564 -11.12 -17.49 17.26
C SER A 564 -11.60 -16.10 17.67
N LEU A 565 -10.77 -15.06 17.46
CA LEU A 565 -11.14 -13.67 17.71
C LEU A 565 -12.27 -13.20 16.77
N LEU A 566 -12.26 -13.64 15.51
CA LEU A 566 -13.28 -13.29 14.52
C LEU A 566 -14.62 -14.01 14.78
N SER A 567 -14.58 -15.28 15.19
CA SER A 567 -15.78 -16.07 15.52
C SER A 567 -16.38 -15.71 16.88
N GLY A 568 -15.56 -15.14 17.78
CA GLY A 568 -15.94 -14.81 19.14
C GLY A 568 -15.92 -15.99 20.12
N ALA A 569 -15.21 -17.06 19.77
CA ALA A 569 -15.00 -18.24 20.60
C ALA A 569 -13.71 -18.15 21.45
N ALA A 570 -13.33 -16.95 21.88
CA ALA A 570 -12.10 -16.69 22.64
C ALA A 570 -12.38 -16.62 24.14
#